data_AF-A0A3D5U8G1-F1
#
_entry.id   AF-A0A3D5U8G1-F1
#
_cell.length_a   1.000
_cell.length_b   1.000
_cell.length_c   1.000
_cell.angle_alpha   90.00
_cell.angle_beta   90.00
_cell.angle_gamma   90.00
#
_symmetry.space_group_name_H-M   'P 1'
#
loop_
_entity.id
_entity.type
_entity.pdbx_description
1 polymer ?
#
loop_
_entity_poly.entity_id
_entity_poly.type
_entity_poly.pdbx_seq_one_letter_code
_entity_poly.pdbx_strand_id
1 'polypeptide(L)'
;MDIRSMEHLDLLHLARRLWKRKLPGCALETIEFYILGHIRDQELDISGGDVPQTYFNFLSTGDAESIRRVFVHNHHDILHSAALFALICDSCKYPPENGMDIRVDYHALARLYQSQGKDDTARQVLVDLLARGEVNADIAHDLGLIYKKAGEAEDALSAFEIAAALEHVPALIEAAKILEKQKEFERALQYSDRALALEQGRFMLNHRLLADIQKRLQRLDKRLAKSKAQPAGKPD
;
A
#
# COMPACT_ATOMS: atom_id res chain seq x y z
N MET A 1 5.42 -14.02 5.16
CA MET A 1 6.67 -14.26 4.41
C MET A 1 7.57 -15.05 5.34
N ASP A 2 7.84 -16.31 5.04
CA ASP A 2 8.78 -17.11 5.82
C ASP A 2 10.20 -16.76 5.35
N ILE A 3 10.89 -15.93 6.13
CA ILE A 3 12.24 -15.46 5.80
C ILE A 3 13.26 -16.60 5.90
N ARG A 4 12.97 -17.64 6.69
CA ARG A 4 13.88 -18.77 6.92
C ARG A 4 13.87 -19.79 5.77
N SER A 5 12.83 -19.79 4.95
CA SER A 5 12.73 -20.64 3.77
C SER A 5 13.29 -19.99 2.50
N MET A 6 13.79 -18.76 2.58
CA MET A 6 14.32 -18.03 1.41
C MET A 6 15.82 -18.31 1.25
N GLU A 7 16.22 -18.79 0.08
CA GLU A 7 17.65 -18.94 -0.26
C GLU A 7 18.35 -17.57 -0.41
N HIS A 8 17.59 -16.54 -0.80
CA HIS A 8 18.08 -15.17 -0.92
C HIS A 8 17.03 -14.16 -0.44
N LEU A 9 17.48 -13.18 0.34
CA LEU A 9 16.68 -12.05 0.80
C LEU A 9 17.09 -10.77 0.09
N ASP A 10 16.21 -10.25 -0.78
CA ASP A 10 16.41 -8.95 -1.43
C ASP A 10 15.95 -7.81 -0.50
N LEU A 11 16.92 -7.15 0.13
CA LEU A 11 16.68 -6.01 1.01
C LEU A 11 16.12 -4.80 0.27
N LEU A 12 16.53 -4.58 -0.99
CA LEU A 12 16.02 -3.46 -1.78
C LEU A 12 14.56 -3.66 -2.16
N HIS A 13 14.13 -4.91 -2.36
CA HIS A 13 12.71 -5.22 -2.54
C HIS A 13 11.89 -4.84 -1.30
N LEU A 14 12.35 -5.22 -0.10
CA LEU A 14 11.69 -4.86 1.16
C LEU A 14 11.72 -3.34 1.39
N ALA A 15 12.88 -2.72 1.16
CA ALA A 15 13.07 -1.28 1.28
C ALA A 15 12.09 -0.52 0.37
N ARG A 16 11.93 -0.96 -0.88
CA ARG A 16 10.98 -0.36 -1.83
C ARG A 16 9.54 -0.45 -1.35
N ARG A 17 9.16 -1.49 -0.60
CA ARG A 17 7.82 -1.56 -0.03
C ARG A 17 7.60 -0.50 1.04
N LEU A 18 8.60 -0.24 1.88
CA LEU A 18 8.49 0.70 2.99
C LEU A 18 8.72 2.16 2.60
N TRP A 19 9.56 2.43 1.60
CA TRP A 19 10.09 3.77 1.35
C TRP A 19 9.83 4.33 -0.06
N LYS A 20 9.29 3.56 -1.01
CA LYS A 20 9.10 4.03 -2.41
C LYS A 20 8.27 5.31 -2.54
N ARG A 21 7.28 5.52 -1.66
CA ARG A 21 6.44 6.73 -1.70
C ARG A 21 7.05 7.90 -0.93
N LYS A 22 8.18 7.69 -0.25
CA LYS A 22 8.81 8.63 0.68
C LYS A 22 10.19 9.08 0.21
N LEU A 23 10.82 8.33 -0.71
CA LEU A 23 12.14 8.61 -1.27
C LEU A 23 12.07 8.90 -2.77
N PRO A 24 13.02 9.67 -3.33
CA PRO A 24 13.12 9.92 -4.78
C PRO A 24 13.49 8.65 -5.56
N GLY A 25 14.11 7.67 -4.89
CA GLY A 25 14.49 6.38 -5.45
C GLY A 25 14.74 5.37 -4.32
N CYS A 26 14.83 4.09 -4.69
CA CYS A 26 15.17 3.00 -3.76
C CYS A 26 16.43 2.25 -4.21
N ALA A 27 17.37 2.98 -4.82
CA ALA A 27 18.74 2.49 -4.96
C ALA A 27 19.41 2.50 -3.59
N LEU A 28 20.40 1.62 -3.37
CA LEU A 28 21.07 1.49 -2.08
C LEU A 28 21.66 2.84 -1.62
N GLU A 29 22.37 3.53 -2.51
CA GLU A 29 22.93 4.88 -2.25
C GLU A 29 21.87 5.90 -1.83
N THR A 30 20.69 5.89 -2.47
CA THR A 30 19.58 6.79 -2.08
C THR A 30 19.08 6.47 -0.67
N ILE A 31 18.98 5.18 -0.34
CA ILE A 31 18.53 4.73 0.99
C ILE A 31 19.59 5.10 2.04
N GLU A 32 20.86 4.86 1.76
CA GLU A 32 21.97 5.24 2.64
C GLU A 32 21.92 6.73 2.98
N PHE A 33 21.71 7.59 1.98
CA PHE A 33 21.60 9.03 2.20
C PHE A 33 20.37 9.42 3.02
N TYR A 34 19.16 9.08 2.55
CA TYR A 34 17.92 9.60 3.15
C TYR A 34 17.50 8.88 4.44
N ILE A 35 17.91 7.63 4.61
CA ILE A 35 17.47 6.78 5.73
C ILE A 35 18.59 6.59 6.75
N LEU A 36 19.81 6.28 6.29
CA LEU A 36 20.97 6.06 7.18
C LEU A 36 21.78 7.34 7.43
N GLY A 37 21.54 8.43 6.69
CA GLY A 37 22.28 9.69 6.82
C GLY A 37 23.73 9.58 6.32
N HIS A 38 24.05 8.59 5.49
CA HIS A 38 25.40 8.32 5.00
C HIS A 38 25.63 8.94 3.62
N ILE A 39 26.75 9.63 3.46
CA ILE A 39 27.21 10.18 2.18
C ILE A 39 28.48 9.42 1.79
N ARG A 40 28.47 8.80 0.60
CA ARG A 40 29.63 8.11 0.06
C ARG A 40 30.70 9.11 -0.38
N ASP A 41 31.96 8.78 -0.17
CA ASP A 41 33.09 9.54 -0.70
C ASP A 41 33.24 9.26 -2.20
N GLN A 42 32.92 10.24 -3.04
CA GLN A 42 32.94 10.10 -4.49
C GLN A 42 34.33 9.87 -5.07
N GLU A 43 35.40 10.27 -4.37
CA GLU A 43 36.77 9.99 -4.81
C GLU A 43 37.11 8.51 -4.66
N LEU A 44 36.51 7.85 -3.66
CA LEU A 44 36.79 6.46 -3.30
C LEU A 44 35.74 5.47 -3.79
N ASP A 45 34.55 5.95 -4.15
CA ASP A 45 33.47 5.10 -4.65
C ASP A 45 33.70 4.66 -6.09
N ILE A 46 33.16 3.51 -6.44
CA ILE A 46 33.10 2.97 -7.80
C ILE A 46 31.68 2.52 -8.08
N SER A 47 31.27 2.61 -9.35
CA SER A 47 30.03 1.96 -9.76
C SER A 47 30.16 0.45 -9.55
N GLY A 48 29.13 -0.17 -8.96
CA GLY A 48 29.11 -1.62 -8.77
C GLY A 48 29.26 -2.40 -10.09
N GLY A 49 28.86 -1.81 -11.22
CA GLY A 49 29.06 -2.37 -12.55
C GLY A 49 30.52 -2.40 -13.02
N ASP A 50 31.38 -1.53 -12.48
CA ASP A 50 32.79 -1.44 -12.83
C ASP A 50 33.66 -2.40 -12.01
N VAL A 51 33.16 -2.88 -10.86
CA VAL A 51 33.87 -3.79 -9.93
C VAL A 51 34.55 -4.97 -10.65
N PRO A 52 33.87 -5.73 -11.54
CA PRO A 52 34.50 -6.88 -12.20
C PRO A 52 35.68 -6.47 -13.08
N GLN A 53 35.52 -5.41 -13.87
CA GLN A 53 36.58 -4.94 -14.77
C GLN A 53 37.77 -4.39 -13.98
N THR A 54 37.52 -3.64 -12.90
CA THR A 54 38.57 -3.12 -12.01
C THR A 54 39.37 -4.27 -11.39
N TYR A 55 38.72 -5.36 -10.99
CA TYR A 55 39.39 -6.55 -10.47
C TYR A 55 40.26 -7.24 -11.53
N PHE A 56 39.75 -7.45 -12.76
CA PHE A 56 40.54 -8.03 -13.84
C PHE A 56 41.76 -7.17 -14.23
N ASN A 57 41.59 -5.84 -14.21
CA ASN A 57 42.69 -4.92 -14.44
C ASN A 57 43.78 -5.10 -13.37
N PHE A 58 43.41 -5.16 -12.09
CA PHE A 58 44.34 -5.42 -10.99
C PHE A 58 45.13 -6.73 -11.17
N LEU A 59 44.47 -7.82 -11.57
CA LEU A 59 45.16 -9.09 -11.84
C LEU A 59 46.19 -9.01 -12.96
N SER A 60 45.98 -8.10 -13.92
CA SER A 60 46.84 -7.93 -15.08
C SER A 60 47.99 -6.95 -14.81
N THR A 61 47.72 -5.86 -14.09
CA THR A 61 48.64 -4.74 -13.91
C THR A 61 49.34 -4.72 -12.55
N GLY A 62 48.74 -5.34 -11.53
CA GLY A 62 49.18 -5.24 -10.13
C GLY A 62 48.89 -3.88 -9.48
N ASP A 63 48.11 -2.99 -10.12
CA ASP A 63 47.80 -1.66 -9.57
C ASP A 63 46.88 -1.75 -8.34
N ALA A 64 47.47 -1.54 -7.16
CA ALA A 64 46.78 -1.63 -5.88
C ALA A 64 45.81 -0.45 -5.61
N GLU A 65 45.96 0.68 -6.30
CA GLU A 65 45.10 1.84 -6.03
C GLU A 65 43.68 1.62 -6.55
N SER A 66 43.57 1.02 -7.74
CA SER A 66 42.28 0.66 -8.34
C SER A 66 41.49 -0.36 -7.50
N ILE A 67 42.16 -1.36 -6.91
CA ILE A 67 41.48 -2.37 -6.09
C ILE A 67 41.06 -1.85 -4.72
N ARG A 68 41.74 -0.82 -4.17
CA ARG A 68 41.35 -0.17 -2.91
C ARG A 68 39.91 0.32 -2.96
N ARG A 69 39.48 0.89 -4.09
CA ARG A 69 38.10 1.37 -4.31
C ARG A 69 37.07 0.23 -4.27
N VAL A 70 37.42 -0.95 -4.80
CA VAL A 70 36.59 -2.16 -4.70
C VAL A 70 36.39 -2.60 -3.25
N PHE A 71 37.45 -2.58 -2.44
CA PHE A 71 37.33 -2.91 -1.02
C PHE A 71 36.46 -1.93 -0.25
N VAL A 72 36.62 -0.62 -0.51
CA VAL A 72 35.81 0.44 0.11
C VAL A 72 34.34 0.26 -0.27
N HIS A 73 34.04 0.07 -1.56
CA HIS A 73 32.68 -0.17 -2.04
C HIS A 73 32.04 -1.40 -1.37
N ASN A 74 32.71 -2.55 -1.38
CA ASN A 74 32.20 -3.78 -0.77
C ASN A 74 32.02 -3.65 0.75
N HIS A 75 32.92 -2.92 1.43
CA HIS A 75 32.79 -2.65 2.85
C HIS A 75 31.51 -1.87 3.17
N HIS A 76 31.26 -0.78 2.44
CA HIS A 76 30.04 0.02 2.59
C HIS A 76 28.79 -0.79 2.28
N ASP A 77 28.79 -1.53 1.17
CA ASP A 77 27.63 -2.33 0.76
C ASP A 77 27.26 -3.39 1.81
N ILE A 78 28.24 -4.11 2.37
CA ILE A 78 27.98 -5.10 3.43
C ILE A 78 27.48 -4.42 4.71
N LEU A 79 28.16 -3.36 5.16
CA LEU A 79 27.84 -2.68 6.41
C LEU A 79 26.45 -2.02 6.34
N HIS A 80 26.17 -1.26 5.29
CA HIS A 80 24.91 -0.55 5.14
C HIS A 80 23.76 -1.49 4.80
N SER A 81 24.00 -2.61 4.10
CA SER A 81 22.99 -3.65 3.95
C SER A 81 22.61 -4.27 5.29
N ALA A 82 23.58 -4.55 6.17
CA ALA A 82 23.30 -5.05 7.50
C ALA A 82 22.53 -4.02 8.36
N ALA A 83 22.95 -2.75 8.31
CA ALA A 83 22.24 -1.65 8.99
C ALA A 83 20.81 -1.47 8.46
N LEU A 84 20.63 -1.52 7.14
CA LEU A 84 19.33 -1.44 6.47
C LEU A 84 18.43 -2.61 6.87
N PHE A 85 18.97 -3.82 6.94
CA PHE A 85 18.20 -4.99 7.38
C PHE A 85 17.70 -4.84 8.81
N ALA A 86 18.57 -4.43 9.74
CA ALA A 86 18.18 -4.15 11.12
C ALA A 86 17.08 -3.09 11.19
N LEU A 87 17.23 -2.00 10.43
CA LEU A 87 16.23 -0.95 10.38
C LEU A 87 14.89 -1.42 9.78
N ILE A 88 14.90 -2.26 8.73
CA ILE A 88 13.67 -2.85 8.18
C ILE A 88 12.98 -3.69 9.25
N CYS A 89 13.73 -4.53 9.97
CA CYS A 89 13.19 -5.36 11.04
C CYS A 89 12.52 -4.52 12.13
N ASP A 90 13.14 -3.42 12.55
CA ASP A 90 12.55 -2.52 13.54
C ASP A 90 11.37 -1.72 12.99
N SER A 91 11.45 -1.23 11.76
CA SER A 91 10.39 -0.47 11.09
C SER A 91 9.14 -1.31 10.82
N CYS A 92 9.28 -2.63 10.75
CA CYS A 92 8.14 -3.53 10.57
C CYS A 92 7.37 -3.76 11.87
N LYS A 93 7.94 -3.55 13.05
CA LYS A 93 7.25 -3.77 14.33
C LYS A 93 6.14 -2.75 14.51
N TYR A 94 5.00 -3.22 15.01
CA TYR A 94 3.84 -2.37 15.28
C TYR A 94 3.16 -2.78 16.59
N PRO A 95 2.80 -1.82 17.46
CA PRO A 95 3.07 -0.37 17.35
C PRO A 95 4.57 -0.05 17.50
N PRO A 96 5.07 1.03 16.86
CA PRO A 96 6.46 1.44 17.00
C PRO A 96 6.72 2.05 18.38
N GLU A 97 7.80 1.61 19.06
CA GLU A 97 8.14 2.04 20.43
C GLU A 97 8.35 3.55 20.56
N ASN A 98 8.99 4.18 19.57
CA ASN A 98 9.31 5.61 19.55
C ASN A 98 8.29 6.45 18.75
N GLY A 99 7.11 5.89 18.48
CA GLY A 99 6.13 6.49 17.58
C GLY A 99 6.47 6.30 16.10
N MET A 100 5.57 6.77 15.24
CA MET A 100 5.69 6.58 13.79
C MET A 100 6.81 7.44 13.19
N ASP A 101 7.71 6.81 12.42
CA ASP A 101 8.73 7.50 11.62
C ASP A 101 8.11 8.01 10.31
N ILE A 102 8.15 9.33 10.10
CA ILE A 102 7.57 9.98 8.90
C ILE A 102 8.14 9.44 7.58
N ARG A 103 9.35 8.90 7.61
CA ARG A 103 10.03 8.31 6.45
C ARG A 103 9.40 6.98 6.05
N VAL A 104 8.73 6.26 6.96
CA VAL A 104 8.11 4.96 6.67
C VAL A 104 6.71 5.14 6.08
N ASP A 105 6.39 4.41 5.02
CA ASP A 105 5.03 4.28 4.50
C ASP A 105 4.26 3.23 5.32
N TYR A 106 3.59 3.70 6.37
CA TYR A 106 2.77 2.84 7.23
C TYR A 106 1.55 2.25 6.52
N HIS A 107 1.04 2.88 5.45
CA HIS A 107 -0.02 2.26 4.63
C HIS A 107 0.54 1.04 3.88
N ALA A 108 1.77 1.12 3.36
CA ALA A 108 2.45 -0.03 2.79
C ALA A 108 2.78 -1.11 3.85
N LEU A 109 3.12 -0.72 5.08
CA LEU A 109 3.29 -1.65 6.20
C LEU A 109 1.98 -2.39 6.53
N ALA A 110 0.84 -1.69 6.55
CA ALA A 110 -0.47 -2.32 6.75
C ALA A 110 -0.76 -3.38 5.66
N ARG A 111 -0.49 -3.05 4.38
CA ARG A 111 -0.62 -4.01 3.27
C ARG A 111 0.36 -5.18 3.38
N LEU A 112 1.55 -4.96 3.95
CA LEU A 112 2.48 -6.05 4.28
C LEU A 112 1.87 -6.99 5.34
N TYR A 113 1.30 -6.45 6.42
CA TYR A 113 0.62 -7.24 7.44
C TYR A 113 -0.58 -8.02 6.87
N GLN A 114 -1.43 -7.40 6.05
CA GLN A 114 -2.52 -8.10 5.35
C GLN A 114 -2.01 -9.26 4.47
N SER A 115 -0.92 -9.05 3.72
CA SER A 115 -0.33 -10.10 2.89
C SER A 115 0.22 -11.29 3.70
N GLN A 116 0.42 -11.10 5.01
CA GLN A 116 0.80 -12.15 5.96
C GLN A 116 -0.39 -12.75 6.71
N GLY A 117 -1.62 -12.33 6.41
CA GLY A 117 -2.84 -12.73 7.12
C GLY A 117 -2.98 -12.12 8.51
N LYS A 118 -2.16 -11.12 8.86
CA LYS A 118 -2.19 -10.41 10.15
C LYS A 118 -3.13 -9.21 10.05
N ASP A 119 -4.41 -9.49 9.83
CA ASP A 119 -5.42 -8.46 9.56
C ASP A 119 -5.66 -7.54 10.76
N ASP A 120 -5.54 -8.05 12.00
CA ASP A 120 -5.71 -7.24 13.21
C ASP A 120 -4.63 -6.16 13.33
N THR A 121 -3.36 -6.52 13.10
CA THR A 121 -2.27 -5.55 13.10
C THR A 121 -2.44 -4.54 11.96
N ALA A 122 -2.78 -5.01 10.75
CA ALA A 122 -3.04 -4.12 9.62
C ALA A 122 -4.17 -3.14 9.91
N ARG A 123 -5.27 -3.61 10.53
CA ARG A 123 -6.40 -2.79 10.96
C ARG A 123 -5.92 -1.70 11.91
N GLN A 124 -5.15 -2.06 12.93
CA GLN A 124 -4.60 -1.11 13.90
C GLN A 124 -3.76 -0.02 13.21
N VAL A 125 -2.88 -0.41 12.28
CA VAL A 125 -2.07 0.56 11.52
C VAL A 125 -2.95 1.55 10.76
N LEU A 126 -3.97 1.08 10.05
CA LEU A 126 -4.84 1.94 9.24
C LEU A 126 -5.70 2.87 10.10
N VAL A 127 -6.21 2.38 11.24
CA VAL A 127 -6.97 3.20 12.20
C VAL A 127 -6.10 4.32 12.76
N ASP A 128 -4.87 4.00 13.18
CA ASP A 128 -3.95 5.00 13.74
C ASP A 128 -3.55 6.05 12.69
N LEU A 129 -3.41 5.66 11.41
CA LEU A 129 -3.17 6.61 10.32
C LEU A 129 -4.34 7.58 10.15
N LEU A 130 -5.57 7.07 10.12
CA LEU A 130 -6.77 7.92 10.02
C LEU A 130 -6.91 8.84 11.24
N ALA A 131 -6.65 8.33 12.45
CA ALA A 131 -6.72 9.10 13.70
C ALA A 131 -5.70 10.26 13.73
N ARG A 132 -4.56 10.11 13.06
CA ARG A 132 -3.54 11.16 12.91
C ARG A 132 -3.82 12.14 11.78
N GLY A 133 -4.94 11.98 11.07
CA GLY A 133 -5.33 12.85 9.97
C GLY A 133 -4.72 12.49 8.61
N GLU A 134 -4.04 11.34 8.47
CA GLU A 134 -3.60 10.82 7.17
C GLU A 134 -4.79 10.18 6.42
N VAL A 135 -5.78 11.02 6.10
CA VAL A 135 -7.01 10.59 5.42
C VAL A 135 -6.76 10.47 3.93
N ASN A 136 -6.59 9.23 3.46
CA ASN A 136 -6.46 8.87 2.05
C ASN A 136 -7.55 7.87 1.68
N ALA A 137 -8.10 8.01 0.46
CA ALA A 137 -9.04 7.09 -0.15
C ALA A 137 -8.61 5.62 -0.05
N ASP A 138 -7.34 5.33 -0.37
CA ASP A 138 -6.81 3.96 -0.35
C ASP A 138 -6.73 3.40 1.09
N ILE A 139 -6.34 4.23 2.07
CA ILE A 139 -6.25 3.83 3.49
C ILE A 139 -7.63 3.44 4.02
N ALA A 140 -8.62 4.32 3.79
CA ALA A 140 -9.99 4.10 4.22
C ALA A 140 -10.63 2.90 3.50
N HIS A 141 -10.37 2.73 2.20
CA HIS A 141 -10.82 1.57 1.44
C HIS A 141 -10.22 0.26 1.96
N ASP A 142 -8.91 0.22 2.17
CA ASP A 142 -8.22 -0.99 2.65
C ASP A 142 -8.70 -1.36 4.06
N LEU A 143 -9.00 -0.38 4.92
CA LEU A 143 -9.61 -0.59 6.22
C LEU A 143 -11.02 -1.20 6.10
N GLY A 144 -11.84 -0.65 5.20
CA GLY A 144 -13.17 -1.19 4.91
C GLY A 144 -13.13 -2.64 4.41
N LEU A 145 -12.12 -3.01 3.62
CA LEU A 145 -11.92 -4.40 3.19
C LEU A 145 -11.60 -5.34 4.37
N ILE A 146 -10.81 -4.89 5.35
CA ILE A 146 -10.53 -5.68 6.56
C ILE A 146 -11.82 -5.91 7.35
N TYR A 147 -12.56 -4.84 7.66
CA TYR A 147 -13.82 -4.95 8.41
C TYR A 147 -14.83 -5.85 7.69
N LYS A 148 -14.95 -5.69 6.37
CA LYS A 148 -15.82 -6.53 5.55
C LYS A 148 -15.42 -8.01 5.62
N LYS A 149 -14.12 -8.32 5.62
CA LYS A 149 -13.61 -9.69 5.76
C LYS A 149 -13.91 -10.26 7.15
N ALA A 150 -13.89 -9.43 8.18
CA ALA A 150 -14.25 -9.80 9.55
C ALA A 150 -15.76 -9.94 9.79
N GLY A 151 -16.61 -9.53 8.84
CA GLY A 151 -18.06 -9.57 8.97
C GLY A 151 -18.66 -8.35 9.69
N GLU A 152 -17.83 -7.35 10.00
CA GLU A 152 -18.19 -6.09 10.65
C GLU A 152 -18.76 -5.12 9.60
N ALA A 153 -20.02 -5.30 9.22
CA ALA A 153 -20.62 -4.61 8.08
C ALA A 153 -20.76 -3.09 8.27
N GLU A 154 -21.08 -2.62 9.49
CA GLU A 154 -21.26 -1.19 9.78
C GLU A 154 -19.93 -0.42 9.79
N ASP A 155 -18.88 -1.00 10.40
CA ASP A 155 -17.54 -0.42 10.40
C ASP A 155 -16.94 -0.42 8.98
N ALA A 156 -17.18 -1.49 8.22
CA ALA A 156 -16.81 -1.56 6.82
C ALA A 156 -17.49 -0.46 6.00
N LEU A 157 -18.80 -0.27 6.18
CA LEU A 157 -19.54 0.79 5.52
C LEU A 157 -18.94 2.14 5.88
N SER A 158 -18.78 2.45 7.17
CA SER A 158 -18.20 3.72 7.65
C SER A 158 -16.85 4.02 7.00
N ALA A 159 -15.95 3.03 6.93
CA ALA A 159 -14.66 3.18 6.26
C ALA A 159 -14.79 3.40 4.75
N PHE A 160 -15.70 2.68 4.07
CA PHE A 160 -15.98 2.92 2.65
C PHE A 160 -16.64 4.27 2.39
N GLU A 161 -17.43 4.81 3.31
CA GLU A 161 -18.02 6.14 3.19
C GLU A 161 -16.96 7.24 3.24
N ILE A 162 -15.93 7.11 4.08
CA ILE A 162 -14.76 8.00 4.09
C ILE A 162 -14.05 7.96 2.72
N ALA A 163 -13.76 6.76 2.21
CA ALA A 163 -13.12 6.62 0.90
C ALA A 163 -14.01 7.13 -0.26
N ALA A 164 -15.31 6.93 -0.16
CA ALA A 164 -16.30 7.40 -1.13
C ALA A 164 -16.44 8.93 -1.12
N ALA A 165 -16.31 9.59 0.04
CA ALA A 165 -16.26 11.04 0.12
C ALA A 165 -15.10 11.60 -0.72
N LEU A 166 -13.99 10.85 -0.78
CA LEU A 166 -12.80 11.12 -1.60
C LEU A 166 -12.88 10.55 -3.03
N GLU A 167 -14.09 10.28 -3.53
CA GLU A 167 -14.34 9.84 -4.93
C GLU A 167 -13.68 8.50 -5.31
N HIS A 168 -13.41 7.65 -4.33
CA HIS A 168 -12.84 6.33 -4.58
C HIS A 168 -13.88 5.34 -5.14
N VAL A 169 -13.85 5.13 -6.46
CA VAL A 169 -14.79 4.27 -7.20
C VAL A 169 -14.92 2.85 -6.60
N PRO A 170 -13.83 2.13 -6.27
CA PRO A 170 -13.98 0.82 -5.63
C PRO A 170 -14.73 0.86 -4.30
N ALA A 171 -14.50 1.89 -3.48
CA ALA A 171 -15.21 2.04 -2.20
C ALA A 171 -16.69 2.38 -2.37
N LEU A 172 -17.04 3.25 -3.34
CA LEU A 172 -18.43 3.54 -3.68
C LEU A 172 -19.19 2.24 -4.05
N ILE A 173 -18.55 1.35 -4.80
CA ILE A 173 -19.13 0.06 -5.19
C ILE A 173 -19.28 -0.88 -3.99
N GLU A 174 -18.31 -0.92 -3.07
CA GLU A 174 -18.38 -1.74 -1.87
C GLU A 174 -19.45 -1.25 -0.88
N ALA A 175 -19.54 0.08 -0.67
CA ALA A 175 -20.62 0.69 0.11
C ALA A 175 -22.01 0.35 -0.47
N ALA A 176 -22.19 0.49 -1.78
CA ALA A 176 -23.43 0.12 -2.45
C ALA A 176 -23.82 -1.35 -2.24
N LYS A 177 -22.84 -2.28 -2.26
CA LYS A 177 -23.09 -3.71 -2.02
C LYS A 177 -23.54 -3.98 -0.58
N ILE A 178 -22.97 -3.29 0.41
CA ILE A 178 -23.35 -3.44 1.82
C ILE A 178 -24.78 -2.91 2.04
N LEU A 179 -25.05 -1.70 1.57
CA LEU A 179 -26.38 -1.06 1.66
C LEU A 179 -27.46 -1.88 0.97
N GLU A 180 -27.16 -2.47 -0.20
CA GLU A 180 -28.09 -3.36 -0.89
C GLU A 180 -28.45 -4.61 -0.05
N LYS A 181 -27.51 -5.14 0.74
CA LYS A 181 -27.77 -6.27 1.66
C LYS A 181 -28.61 -5.85 2.86
N GLN A 182 -28.41 -4.62 3.37
CA GLN A 182 -29.22 -4.01 4.43
C GLN A 182 -30.62 -3.56 3.94
N LYS A 183 -30.91 -3.70 2.64
CA LYS A 183 -32.15 -3.25 1.97
C LYS A 183 -32.31 -1.72 1.90
N GLU A 184 -31.23 -0.98 2.10
CA GLU A 184 -31.17 0.47 1.91
C GLU A 184 -30.97 0.82 0.42
N PHE A 185 -31.96 0.47 -0.40
CA PHE A 185 -31.84 0.52 -1.86
C PHE A 185 -31.61 1.94 -2.40
N GLU A 186 -32.17 2.96 -1.77
CA GLU A 186 -32.04 4.36 -2.20
C GLU A 186 -30.60 4.85 -2.04
N ARG A 187 -29.98 4.63 -0.87
CA ARG A 187 -28.55 4.95 -0.66
C ARG A 187 -27.68 4.11 -1.59
N ALA A 188 -27.93 2.81 -1.72
CA ALA A 188 -27.16 1.95 -2.62
C ALA A 188 -27.18 2.44 -4.07
N LEU A 189 -28.31 2.99 -4.52
CA LEU A 189 -28.45 3.60 -5.85
C LEU A 189 -27.60 4.86 -5.97
N GLN A 190 -27.67 5.78 -5.01
CA GLN A 190 -26.85 7.00 -4.97
C GLN A 190 -25.34 6.71 -5.06
N TYR A 191 -24.86 5.74 -4.28
CA TYR A 191 -23.47 5.30 -4.33
C TYR A 191 -23.09 4.71 -5.70
N SER A 192 -23.99 3.93 -6.31
CA SER A 192 -23.77 3.32 -7.62
C SER A 192 -23.79 4.34 -8.76
N ASP A 193 -24.68 5.34 -8.71
CA ASP A 193 -24.76 6.43 -9.69
C ASP A 193 -23.51 7.31 -9.62
N ARG A 194 -23.05 7.64 -8.42
CA ARG A 194 -21.80 8.40 -8.24
C ARG A 194 -20.60 7.63 -8.77
N ALA A 195 -20.53 6.31 -8.54
CA ALA A 195 -19.49 5.46 -9.12
C ALA A 195 -19.54 5.46 -10.67
N LEU A 196 -20.74 5.40 -11.25
CA LEU A 196 -20.92 5.46 -12.70
C LEU A 196 -20.43 6.79 -13.29
N ALA A 197 -20.84 7.91 -12.69
CA ALA A 197 -20.48 9.24 -13.15
C ALA A 197 -18.96 9.45 -13.13
N LEU A 198 -18.29 9.02 -12.05
CA LEU A 198 -16.83 9.11 -11.93
C LEU A 198 -16.12 8.22 -12.96
N GLU A 199 -16.59 7.00 -13.18
CA GLU A 199 -15.98 6.09 -14.16
C GLU A 199 -16.17 6.58 -15.60
N GLN A 200 -17.33 7.16 -15.93
CA GLN A 200 -17.61 7.76 -17.24
C GLN A 200 -16.80 9.03 -17.49
N GLY A 201 -16.43 9.77 -16.44
CA GLY A 201 -15.58 10.95 -16.52
C GLY A 201 -14.09 10.64 -16.74
N ARG A 202 -13.66 9.37 -16.69
CA ARG A 202 -12.25 9.00 -16.88
C ARG A 202 -11.83 9.08 -18.34
N PHE A 203 -10.59 9.49 -18.56
CA PHE A 203 -9.97 9.48 -19.90
C PHE A 203 -9.91 8.08 -20.51
N MET A 204 -9.57 7.08 -19.70
CA MET A 204 -9.65 5.67 -20.08
C MET A 204 -10.76 4.98 -19.29
N LEU A 205 -11.78 4.56 -20.01
CA LEU A 205 -12.93 3.86 -19.44
C LEU A 205 -12.58 2.40 -19.15
N ASN A 206 -12.95 1.93 -17.96
CA ASN A 206 -13.00 0.50 -17.68
C ASN A 206 -14.37 -0.06 -18.10
N HIS A 207 -14.49 -0.48 -19.36
CA HIS A 207 -15.76 -0.99 -19.92
C HIS A 207 -16.38 -2.14 -19.12
N ARG A 208 -15.56 -3.01 -18.51
CA ARG A 208 -16.04 -4.10 -17.67
C ARG A 208 -16.67 -3.56 -16.39
N LEU A 209 -15.98 -2.64 -15.72
CA LEU A 209 -16.46 -2.01 -14.50
C LEU A 209 -17.76 -1.23 -14.75
N LEU A 210 -17.82 -0.46 -15.85
CA LEU A 210 -19.02 0.25 -16.28
C LEU A 210 -20.22 -0.69 -16.46
N ALA A 211 -20.03 -1.80 -17.17
CA ALA A 211 -21.09 -2.78 -17.36
C ALA A 211 -21.56 -3.40 -16.02
N ASP A 212 -20.64 -3.65 -15.10
CA ASP A 212 -20.96 -4.18 -13.77
C ASP A 212 -21.74 -3.17 -12.91
N ILE A 213 -21.39 -1.87 -12.98
CA ILE A 213 -22.12 -0.78 -12.31
C ILE A 213 -23.51 -0.62 -12.91
N GLN A 214 -23.64 -0.59 -14.24
CA GLN A 214 -24.93 -0.46 -14.93
C GLN A 214 -25.87 -1.63 -14.60
N LYS A 215 -25.37 -2.86 -14.57
CA LYS A 215 -26.15 -4.03 -14.12
C LYS A 215 -26.61 -3.90 -12.68
N ARG A 216 -25.81 -3.27 -11.81
CA ARG A 216 -26.20 -3.00 -10.41
C ARG A 216 -27.35 -2.00 -10.35
N LEU A 217 -27.24 -0.88 -11.07
CA LEU A 217 -28.27 0.15 -11.12
C LEU A 217 -29.61 -0.42 -11.56
N GLN A 218 -29.64 -1.13 -12.69
CA GLN A 218 -30.85 -1.80 -13.19
C GLN A 218 -31.47 -2.76 -12.17
N ARG A 219 -30.66 -3.45 -11.38
CA ARG A 219 -31.14 -4.34 -10.32
C ARG A 219 -31.70 -3.57 -9.14
N LEU A 220 -31.04 -2.49 -8.72
CA LEU A 220 -31.47 -1.62 -7.63
C LEU A 220 -32.79 -0.91 -7.96
N ASP A 221 -32.93 -0.38 -9.19
CA ASP A 221 -34.17 0.24 -9.67
C ASP A 221 -35.36 -0.71 -9.59
N LYS A 222 -35.19 -1.95 -10.06
CA LYS A 222 -36.22 -2.99 -9.98
C LYS A 222 -36.60 -3.32 -8.54
N ARG A 223 -35.62 -3.40 -7.64
CA ARG A 223 -35.86 -3.65 -6.21
C ARG A 223 -36.57 -2.49 -5.53
N LEU A 224 -36.20 -1.27 -5.86
CA LEU A 224 -36.81 -0.05 -5.32
C LEU A 224 -38.27 0.09 -5.79
N ALA A 225 -38.53 -0.13 -7.08
CA ALA A 225 -39.89 -0.13 -7.64
C ALA A 225 -40.77 -1.19 -6.96
N LYS A 226 -40.24 -2.40 -6.73
CA LYS A 226 -40.95 -3.47 -6.02
C LYS A 226 -41.25 -3.11 -4.56
N SER A 227 -40.30 -2.48 -3.87
CA SER A 227 -40.48 -2.03 -2.48
C SER A 227 -41.54 -0.93 -2.37
N LYS A 228 -41.62 -0.02 -3.34
CA LYS A 228 -42.64 1.05 -3.39
C LYS A 228 -44.03 0.53 -3.75
N ALA A 229 -44.12 -0.56 -4.52
CA ALA A 229 -45.37 -1.20 -4.90
C ALA A 229 -46.02 -2.05 -3.77
N GLN A 230 -45.32 -2.28 -2.65
CA GLN A 230 -45.87 -2.90 -1.44
C GLN A 230 -46.08 -1.83 -0.36
N PRO A 231 -47.20 -1.09 -0.36
CA PRO A 231 -47.48 -0.15 0.73
C PRO A 231 -47.74 -0.91 2.03
N ALA A 232 -47.36 -0.27 3.15
CA ALA A 232 -47.51 -0.75 4.52
C ALA A 232 -48.86 -1.42 4.76
N GLY A 233 -48.83 -2.55 5.45
CA GLY A 233 -50.00 -3.36 5.79
C GLY A 233 -51.12 -2.51 6.39
N LYS A 234 -52.36 -2.89 6.06
CA LYS A 234 -53.57 -2.36 6.67
C LYS A 234 -53.42 -2.36 8.20
N PRO A 235 -53.76 -1.27 8.91
CA PRO A 235 -53.96 -1.35 10.34
C PRO A 235 -55.15 -2.28 10.62
N ASP A 236 -54.95 -3.22 11.54
CA ASP A 236 -56.02 -4.01 12.16
C ASP A 236 -56.94 -3.12 13.02
#